data_AF-A0A4Q5RG67-F1
#
_entry.id   AF-A0A4Q5RG67-F1
#
_cell.length_a   1.000
_cell.length_b   1.000
_cell.length_c   1.000
_cell.angle_alpha   90.00
_cell.angle_beta   90.00
_cell.angle_gamma   90.00
#
_symmetry.space_group_name_H-M   'P 1'
#
loop_
_entity.id
_entity.type
_entity.pdbx_description
1 polymer ?
#
loop_
_entity_poly.entity_id
_entity_poly.type
_entity_poly.pdbx_seq_one_letter_code
_entity_poly.pdbx_strand_id
1 'polypeptide(L)'
;MNDCTVFIHVYYTGSWKMITGKCSQLLDAATNIIVSACDDDVIKEISDDRYAVVIQKVTNKGKDIGGKLAGLSYYYQFCEPTTYLAFMHDKISPQTLNAGYWFDQLYEIFTPGKLDIAARKLADPKIGVAGSSAFLKNEYSKSRKNFDTTNSDILLRLLSQYQLQPGAFDYIGGTIFLARDAAFRNFFRINHPLLIREDLEEGNVLDLENGTNTHSWERMLCFIPQAAGFKIAGV
;
A
#
# COMPACT_ATOMS: atom_id res chain seq x y z
N MET A 1 -15.53 5.34 10.00
CA MET A 1 -15.53 4.48 8.80
C MET A 1 -15.64 3.07 9.31
N ASN A 2 -16.81 2.48 9.18
CA ASN A 2 -17.03 1.10 9.61
C ASN A 2 -16.87 0.24 8.35
N ASP A 3 -16.41 -1.00 8.49
CA ASP A 3 -16.15 -1.93 7.38
C ASP A 3 -14.85 -1.67 6.58
N CYS A 4 -13.71 -1.77 7.27
CA CYS A 4 -12.37 -1.60 6.70
C CYS A 4 -11.42 -2.72 7.14
N THR A 5 -10.64 -3.28 6.22
CA THR A 5 -9.47 -4.12 6.52
C THR A 5 -8.20 -3.28 6.41
N VAL A 6 -7.32 -3.34 7.42
CA VAL A 6 -6.05 -2.60 7.45
C VAL A 6 -4.89 -3.58 7.26
N PHE A 7 -4.06 -3.33 6.25
CA PHE A 7 -2.81 -4.04 5.99
C PHE A 7 -1.64 -3.18 6.44
N ILE A 8 -0.81 -3.72 7.34
CA ILE A 8 0.37 -3.02 7.86
C ILE A 8 1.59 -3.92 7.67
N HIS A 9 2.62 -3.41 7.00
CA HIS A 9 3.94 -4.03 7.04
C HIS A 9 4.83 -3.31 8.05
N VAL A 10 5.44 -4.05 8.98
CA VAL A 10 6.34 -3.49 9.98
C VAL A 10 7.67 -4.22 9.92
N TYR A 11 8.73 -3.49 9.64
CA TYR A 11 10.09 -4.00 9.56
C TYR A 11 10.92 -3.61 10.78
N TYR A 12 10.75 -2.40 11.31
CA TYR A 12 11.58 -1.88 12.39
C TYR A 12 10.84 -1.84 13.73
N THR A 13 11.51 -2.26 14.79
CA THR A 13 11.06 -2.09 16.19
C THR A 13 10.76 -0.62 16.48
N GLY A 14 9.71 -0.36 17.25
CA GLY A 14 9.18 0.96 17.59
C GLY A 14 8.21 1.53 16.56
N SER A 15 8.26 1.06 15.31
CA SER A 15 7.37 1.56 14.25
C SER A 15 5.92 1.21 14.50
N TRP A 16 5.65 0.06 15.11
CA TRP A 16 4.29 -0.34 15.45
C TRP A 16 3.64 0.70 16.37
N LYS A 17 4.32 1.07 17.47
CA LYS A 17 3.86 2.14 18.38
C LYS A 17 3.65 3.48 17.68
N MET A 18 4.52 3.86 16.75
CA MET A 18 4.36 5.11 15.99
C MET A 18 3.10 5.08 15.13
N ILE A 19 2.86 3.98 14.42
CA ILE A 19 1.68 3.79 13.57
C ILE A 19 0.42 3.80 14.42
N THR A 20 0.38 3.02 15.50
CA THR A 20 -0.81 2.91 16.34
C THR A 20 -1.13 4.19 17.11
N GLY A 21 -0.12 4.96 17.50
CA GLY A 21 -0.30 6.28 18.10
C GLY A 21 -0.96 7.29 17.15
N LYS A 22 -0.65 7.20 15.85
CA LYS A 22 -1.17 8.14 14.85
C LYS A 22 -2.49 7.71 14.20
N CYS A 23 -2.70 6.41 14.08
CA CYS A 23 -3.82 5.82 13.34
C CYS A 23 -4.88 5.18 14.24
N SER A 24 -4.86 5.42 15.55
CA SER A 24 -5.73 4.77 16.53
C SER A 24 -7.20 4.78 16.12
N GLN A 25 -7.73 5.92 15.65
CA GLN A 25 -9.13 6.03 15.20
C GLN A 25 -9.49 5.02 14.10
N LEU A 26 -8.61 4.80 13.13
CA LEU A 26 -8.85 3.82 12.07
C LEU A 26 -8.72 2.40 12.59
N LEU A 27 -7.68 2.12 13.40
CA LEU A 27 -7.43 0.79 13.95
C LEU A 27 -8.54 0.36 14.91
N ASP A 28 -9.04 1.27 15.74
CA ASP A 28 -10.16 1.03 16.66
C ASP A 28 -11.47 0.71 15.93
N ALA A 29 -11.63 1.22 14.70
CA ALA A 29 -12.81 1.01 13.87
C ALA A 29 -12.63 -0.09 12.80
N ALA A 30 -11.44 -0.70 12.71
CA ALA A 30 -11.14 -1.70 11.69
C ALA A 30 -11.88 -3.01 11.96
N THR A 31 -12.41 -3.62 10.90
CA THR A 31 -12.99 -4.97 10.95
C THR A 31 -11.87 -6.00 11.11
N ASN A 32 -10.80 -5.84 10.34
CA ASN A 32 -9.64 -6.71 10.37
C ASN A 32 -8.36 -5.85 10.38
N ILE A 33 -7.38 -6.27 11.17
CA ILE A 33 -6.02 -5.71 11.13
C ILE A 33 -5.07 -6.87 10.83
N ILE A 34 -4.43 -6.82 9.67
CA ILE A 34 -3.49 -7.83 9.19
C ILE A 34 -2.11 -7.19 9.15
N VAL A 35 -1.22 -7.70 10.00
CA VAL A 35 0.13 -7.17 10.15
C VAL A 35 1.12 -8.21 9.66
N SER A 36 2.02 -7.80 8.77
CA SER A 36 3.14 -8.62 8.33
C SER A 36 4.45 -8.07 8.90
N ALA A 37 5.30 -8.96 9.42
CA ALA A 37 6.58 -8.60 10.00
C ALA A 37 7.64 -9.67 9.71
N CYS A 38 8.91 -9.27 9.66
CA CYS A 38 10.03 -10.19 9.40
C CYS A 38 10.68 -10.69 10.70
N ASP A 39 10.91 -9.78 11.64
CA ASP A 39 11.73 -10.02 12.82
C ASP A 39 10.90 -10.35 14.07
N ASP A 40 11.41 -11.27 14.90
CA ASP A 40 10.70 -11.76 16.09
C ASP A 40 10.49 -10.66 17.15
N ASP A 41 11.43 -9.72 17.27
CA ASP A 41 11.30 -8.59 18.20
C ASP A 41 10.14 -7.66 17.79
N VAL A 42 9.93 -7.46 16.49
CA VAL A 42 8.81 -6.68 15.94
C VAL A 42 7.50 -7.41 16.16
N ILE A 43 7.46 -8.72 15.91
CA ILE A 43 6.29 -9.58 16.16
C ILE A 43 5.90 -9.51 17.63
N LYS A 44 6.88 -9.56 18.54
CA LYS A 44 6.64 -9.45 19.98
C LYS A 44 6.03 -8.09 20.34
N GLU A 45 6.56 -6.99 19.82
CA GLU A 45 6.00 -5.65 20.03
C GLU A 45 4.55 -5.56 19.59
N ILE A 46 4.20 -6.15 18.43
CA ILE A 46 2.83 -6.16 17.92
C ILE A 46 1.92 -7.04 18.80
N SER A 47 2.41 -8.20 19.23
CA SER A 47 1.65 -9.17 20.04
C SER A 47 1.32 -8.67 21.45
N ASP A 48 2.16 -7.80 22.01
CA ASP A 48 1.99 -7.22 23.35
C ASP A 48 1.03 -6.00 23.37
N ASP A 49 0.48 -5.59 22.22
CA ASP A 49 -0.42 -4.43 22.11
C ASP A 49 -1.91 -4.81 22.29
N ARG A 50 -2.77 -3.80 22.41
CA ARG A 50 -4.21 -3.93 22.70
C ARG A 50 -5.07 -4.37 21.53
N TYR A 51 -4.55 -4.33 20.30
CA TYR A 51 -5.34 -4.60 19.11
C TYR A 51 -5.41 -6.10 18.82
N ALA A 52 -6.61 -6.59 18.48
CA ALA A 52 -6.76 -7.93 17.94
C ALA A 52 -6.26 -7.95 16.48
N VAL A 53 -5.08 -8.54 16.26
CA VAL A 53 -4.39 -8.54 14.97
C VAL A 53 -4.12 -9.96 14.47
N VAL A 54 -4.15 -10.15 13.15
CA VAL A 54 -3.55 -11.31 12.51
C VAL A 54 -2.09 -10.97 12.20
N ILE A 55 -1.16 -11.70 12.80
CA ILE A 55 0.27 -11.49 12.59
C ILE A 55 0.80 -12.54 11.61
N GLN A 56 1.44 -12.09 10.55
CA GLN A 56 2.11 -12.94 9.56
C GLN A 56 3.62 -12.75 9.64
N LYS A 57 4.34 -13.78 10.07
CA LYS A 57 5.80 -13.81 9.91
C LYS A 57 6.13 -14.08 8.45
N VAL A 58 6.78 -13.12 7.78
CA VAL A 58 7.12 -13.18 6.36
C VAL A 58 8.63 -13.03 6.14
N THR A 59 9.14 -13.55 5.03
CA THR A 59 10.51 -13.24 4.62
C THR A 59 10.60 -11.81 4.08
N ASN A 60 11.78 -11.17 4.20
CA ASN A 60 12.05 -9.87 3.60
C ASN A 60 12.21 -10.00 2.08
N LYS A 61 11.08 -10.15 1.38
CA LYS A 61 11.00 -10.20 -0.08
C LYS A 61 10.02 -9.14 -0.53
N GLY A 62 10.47 -8.14 -1.28
CA GLY A 62 9.68 -7.00 -1.71
C GLY A 62 9.34 -5.98 -0.63
N LYS A 63 10.01 -6.04 0.53
CA LYS A 63 9.78 -5.17 1.70
C LYS A 63 8.28 -4.91 1.97
N ASP A 64 7.91 -3.64 2.05
CA ASP A 64 6.60 -3.04 2.23
C ASP A 64 5.54 -3.65 1.31
N ILE A 65 5.88 -3.85 0.03
CA ILE A 65 4.97 -4.40 -0.97
C ILE A 65 4.77 -5.89 -0.77
N GLY A 66 5.86 -6.63 -0.52
CA GLY A 66 5.76 -8.06 -0.25
C GLY A 66 4.95 -8.39 0.99
N GLY A 67 5.08 -7.58 2.05
CA GLY A 67 4.22 -7.67 3.23
C GLY A 67 2.75 -7.42 2.92
N LYS A 68 2.44 -6.36 2.16
CA LYS A 68 1.06 -6.06 1.72
C LYS A 68 0.47 -7.16 0.85
N LEU A 69 1.24 -7.77 -0.04
CA LEU A 69 0.79 -8.89 -0.87
C LEU A 69 0.52 -10.15 -0.04
N ALA A 70 1.34 -10.44 0.98
CA ALA A 70 1.07 -11.53 1.92
C ALA A 70 -0.23 -11.29 2.71
N GLY A 71 -0.46 -10.03 3.13
CA GLY A 71 -1.71 -9.63 3.78
C GLY A 71 -2.92 -9.77 2.87
N LEU A 72 -2.85 -9.28 1.63
CA LEU A 72 -3.91 -9.41 0.63
C LEU A 72 -4.25 -10.87 0.34
N SER A 73 -3.23 -11.74 0.24
CA SER A 73 -3.45 -13.17 0.06
C SER A 73 -4.28 -13.76 1.19
N TYR A 74 -3.96 -13.41 2.44
CA TYR A 74 -4.71 -13.90 3.60
C TYR A 74 -6.14 -13.36 3.61
N TYR A 75 -6.29 -12.05 3.39
CA TYR A 75 -7.60 -11.40 3.36
C TYR A 75 -8.55 -12.05 2.34
N TYR A 76 -8.13 -12.23 1.09
CA TYR A 76 -9.00 -12.81 0.07
C TYR A 76 -9.30 -14.30 0.26
N GLN A 77 -8.53 -15.02 1.10
CA GLN A 77 -8.74 -16.44 1.37
C GLN A 77 -9.56 -16.69 2.64
N PHE A 78 -9.40 -15.87 3.68
CA PHE A 78 -9.86 -16.20 5.02
C PHE A 78 -10.76 -15.13 5.66
N CYS A 79 -10.76 -13.90 5.15
CA CYS A 79 -11.56 -12.83 5.73
C CYS A 79 -12.87 -12.65 4.98
N GLU A 80 -13.90 -12.25 5.72
CA GLU A 80 -15.09 -11.69 5.10
C GLU A 80 -14.71 -10.38 4.38
N PRO A 81 -15.19 -10.18 3.14
CA PRO A 81 -14.77 -9.02 2.38
C PRO A 81 -15.31 -7.71 2.98
N THR A 82 -14.43 -6.73 3.13
CA THR A 82 -14.75 -5.39 3.62
C THR A 82 -14.92 -4.39 2.49
N THR A 83 -15.66 -3.30 2.69
CA THR A 83 -15.83 -2.23 1.70
C THR A 83 -14.51 -1.51 1.39
N TYR A 84 -13.74 -1.22 2.45
CA TYR A 84 -12.50 -0.46 2.34
C TYR A 84 -11.27 -1.27 2.72
N LEU A 85 -10.16 -0.95 2.09
CA LEU A 85 -8.83 -1.47 2.38
C LEU A 85 -7.90 -0.31 2.71
N ALA A 86 -7.19 -0.35 3.83
CA ALA A 86 -6.14 0.60 4.16
C ALA A 86 -4.78 -0.08 4.02
N PHE A 87 -3.86 0.55 3.28
CA PHE A 87 -2.50 0.07 3.10
C PHE A 87 -1.54 0.97 3.85
N MET A 88 -0.73 0.38 4.72
CA MET A 88 0.26 1.08 5.53
C MET A 88 1.55 0.29 5.59
N HIS A 89 2.63 0.98 5.94
CA HIS A 89 3.87 0.35 6.34
C HIS A 89 4.72 1.35 7.11
N ASP A 90 5.70 0.87 7.87
CA ASP A 90 6.64 1.76 8.53
C ASP A 90 7.41 2.65 7.55
N LYS A 91 7.63 3.91 7.92
CA LYS A 91 8.43 4.83 7.12
C LYS A 91 9.63 5.32 7.91
N ILE A 92 10.60 4.43 8.04
CA ILE A 92 11.93 4.77 8.56
C ILE A 92 12.89 4.78 7.37
N SER A 93 13.46 5.94 7.09
CA SER A 93 14.61 6.04 6.18
C SER A 93 15.79 6.58 6.98
N PRO A 94 16.74 5.71 7.38
CA PRO A 94 17.96 6.11 8.09
C PRO A 94 18.81 7.12 7.30
N GLN A 95 18.57 7.22 5.99
CA GLN A 95 19.36 8.00 5.03
C GLN A 95 18.77 9.39 4.78
N THR A 96 17.55 9.68 5.25
CA THR A 96 16.93 11.01 5.08
C THR A 96 17.03 11.83 6.35
N LEU A 97 17.53 13.07 6.22
CA LEU A 97 17.63 14.03 7.33
C LEU A 97 16.27 14.37 7.98
N ASN A 98 15.14 14.11 7.28
CA ASN A 98 13.79 14.48 7.71
C ASN A 98 12.81 13.29 7.71
N ALA A 99 13.23 12.09 8.15
CA ALA A 99 12.35 10.91 8.15
C ALA A 99 10.99 11.14 8.84
N GLY A 100 10.97 11.89 9.94
CA GLY A 100 9.74 12.25 10.66
C GLY A 100 8.75 13.05 9.81
N TYR A 101 9.23 14.01 9.00
CA TYR A 101 8.37 14.80 8.11
C TYR A 101 7.66 13.94 7.07
N TRP A 102 8.37 12.97 6.48
CA TRP A 102 7.80 12.07 5.48
C TRP A 102 6.75 11.14 6.07
N PHE A 103 7.07 10.54 7.22
CA PHE A 103 6.09 9.78 8.00
C PHE A 103 4.87 10.67 8.26
N ASP A 104 5.08 11.93 8.66
CA ASP A 104 3.99 12.78 9.05
C ASP A 104 3.02 13.12 7.93
N GLN A 105 3.55 13.45 6.77
CA GLN A 105 2.79 13.82 5.58
C GLN A 105 2.11 12.62 4.91
N LEU A 106 2.73 11.43 4.91
CA LEU A 106 2.14 10.21 4.34
C LEU A 106 0.97 9.72 5.20
N TYR A 107 1.15 9.73 6.52
CA TYR A 107 0.14 9.28 7.48
C TYR A 107 -0.94 10.32 7.79
N GLU A 108 -0.81 11.55 7.27
CA GLU A 108 -1.78 12.63 7.50
C GLU A 108 -3.22 12.19 7.15
N ILE A 109 -3.40 11.37 6.12
CA ILE A 109 -4.73 10.89 5.69
C ILE A 109 -5.48 10.08 6.74
N PHE A 110 -4.76 9.49 7.70
CA PHE A 110 -5.33 8.67 8.77
C PHE A 110 -5.53 9.44 10.06
N THR A 111 -5.17 10.72 10.10
CA THR A 111 -5.44 11.60 11.25
C THR A 111 -6.93 11.95 11.34
N PRO A 112 -7.41 12.32 12.55
CA PRO A 112 -8.79 12.76 12.72
C PRO A 112 -9.17 13.90 11.75
N GLY A 113 -10.37 13.84 11.18
CA GLY A 113 -10.85 14.80 10.17
C GLY A 113 -10.34 14.55 8.76
N LYS A 114 -9.05 14.22 8.57
CA LYS A 114 -8.51 13.81 7.25
C LYS A 114 -9.02 12.45 6.83
N LEU A 115 -9.15 11.51 7.77
CA LEU A 115 -9.78 10.22 7.52
C LEU A 115 -11.24 10.38 7.03
N ASP A 116 -11.99 11.34 7.59
CA ASP A 116 -13.36 11.61 7.16
C ASP A 116 -13.44 12.26 5.78
N ILE A 117 -12.43 13.06 5.40
CA ILE A 117 -12.30 13.58 4.03
C ILE A 117 -11.99 12.43 3.06
N ALA A 118 -11.08 11.53 3.41
CA ALA A 118 -10.76 10.35 2.62
C ALA A 118 -12.00 9.46 2.42
N ALA A 119 -12.74 9.20 3.50
CA ALA A 119 -14.01 8.46 3.48
C ALA A 119 -15.04 9.10 2.53
N ARG A 120 -15.23 10.42 2.63
CA ARG A 120 -16.16 11.17 1.77
C ARG A 120 -15.75 11.15 0.30
N LYS A 121 -14.45 11.22 -0.01
CA LYS A 121 -13.97 11.07 -1.39
C LYS A 121 -14.25 9.67 -1.90
N LEU A 122 -13.95 8.64 -1.12
CA LEU A 122 -14.25 7.28 -1.50
C LEU A 122 -15.76 7.01 -1.58
N ALA A 123 -16.65 7.81 -1.00
CA ALA A 123 -18.09 7.68 -1.21
C ALA A 123 -18.51 7.91 -2.68
N ASP A 124 -17.72 8.67 -3.47
CA ASP A 124 -17.89 8.73 -4.93
C ASP A 124 -17.52 7.36 -5.53
N PRO A 125 -18.45 6.67 -6.23
CA PRO A 125 -18.17 5.36 -6.82
C PRO A 125 -17.09 5.39 -7.91
N LYS A 126 -16.72 6.57 -8.43
CA LYS A 126 -15.63 6.73 -9.41
C LYS A 126 -14.26 6.78 -8.75
N ILE A 127 -14.15 6.97 -7.45
CA ILE A 127 -12.86 7.05 -6.74
C ILE A 127 -12.58 5.71 -6.07
N GLY A 128 -11.47 5.08 -6.45
CA GLY A 128 -11.05 3.78 -5.92
C GLY A 128 -9.92 3.87 -4.90
N VAL A 129 -9.14 4.97 -4.92
CA VAL A 129 -8.01 5.19 -4.01
C VAL A 129 -8.02 6.64 -3.52
N ALA A 130 -7.79 6.84 -2.23
CA ALA A 130 -7.59 8.14 -1.59
C ALA A 130 -6.29 8.12 -0.77
N GLY A 131 -5.38 9.06 -1.07
CA GLY A 131 -4.09 9.18 -0.38
C GLY A 131 -3.69 10.64 -0.18
N SER A 132 -2.50 10.88 0.38
CA SER A 132 -2.03 12.23 0.67
C SER A 132 -1.83 13.02 -0.63
N SER A 133 -2.42 14.22 -0.72
CA SER A 133 -2.30 15.06 -1.92
C SER A 133 -0.85 15.42 -2.26
N ALA A 134 0.00 15.58 -1.24
CA ALA A 134 1.42 15.87 -1.41
C ALA A 134 2.20 14.73 -2.10
N PHE A 135 1.64 13.51 -2.06
CA PHE A 135 2.24 12.31 -2.64
C PHE A 135 1.46 11.77 -3.84
N LEU A 136 0.42 12.46 -4.28
CA LEU A 136 -0.23 12.15 -5.55
C LEU A 136 0.68 12.60 -6.70
N LYS A 137 1.19 11.64 -7.46
CA LYS A 137 2.17 11.85 -8.53
C LYS A 137 1.73 11.22 -9.84
N ASN A 138 2.30 11.71 -10.94
CA ASN A 138 2.20 11.12 -12.25
C ASN A 138 3.56 11.24 -12.94
N GLU A 139 4.15 10.11 -13.32
CA GLU A 139 5.45 10.04 -13.98
C GLU A 139 5.32 9.69 -15.47
N TYR A 140 4.11 9.53 -16.00
CA TYR A 140 3.90 9.06 -17.37
C TYR A 140 3.88 10.22 -18.38
N SER A 141 4.77 10.14 -19.35
CA SER A 141 4.83 11.06 -20.48
C SER A 141 3.97 10.56 -21.63
N LYS A 142 2.80 11.18 -21.84
CA LYS A 142 1.90 10.81 -22.95
C LYS A 142 2.53 10.99 -24.34
N SER A 143 3.43 11.96 -24.50
CA SER A 143 4.10 12.23 -25.79
C SER A 143 5.15 11.17 -26.13
N ARG A 144 5.89 10.69 -25.12
CA ARG A 144 6.93 9.67 -25.27
C ARG A 144 6.40 8.24 -25.09
N LYS A 145 5.19 8.09 -24.56
CA LYS A 145 4.57 6.82 -24.17
C LYS A 145 5.42 6.00 -23.19
N ASN A 146 6.14 6.66 -22.30
CA ASN A 146 7.02 6.06 -21.31
C ASN A 146 6.84 6.71 -19.92
N PHE A 147 7.49 6.15 -18.91
CA PHE A 147 7.57 6.79 -17.59
C PHE A 147 8.91 7.52 -17.43
N ASP A 148 8.87 8.74 -16.89
CA ASP A 148 10.06 9.52 -16.54
C ASP A 148 10.63 9.05 -15.19
N THR A 149 11.03 7.78 -15.13
CA THR A 149 11.59 7.07 -13.95
C THR A 149 12.46 5.90 -14.40
N THR A 150 13.39 5.46 -13.55
CA THR A 150 14.26 4.29 -13.82
C THR A 150 13.48 2.98 -13.91
N ASN A 151 12.25 2.96 -13.42
CA ASN A 151 11.35 1.79 -13.45
C ASN A 151 10.53 1.67 -14.75
N SER A 152 10.72 2.54 -15.75
CA SER A 152 9.85 2.61 -16.94
C SER A 152 9.68 1.26 -17.65
N ASP A 153 10.79 0.57 -17.91
CA ASP A 153 10.75 -0.69 -18.66
C ASP A 153 10.06 -1.80 -17.86
N ILE A 154 10.30 -1.86 -16.54
CA ILE A 154 9.62 -2.80 -15.65
C ILE A 154 8.12 -2.52 -15.61
N LEU A 155 7.71 -1.25 -15.47
CA LEU A 155 6.30 -0.85 -15.44
C LEU A 155 5.58 -1.20 -16.74
N LEU A 156 6.17 -0.88 -17.90
CA LEU A 156 5.58 -1.22 -19.20
C LEU A 156 5.46 -2.74 -19.38
N ARG A 157 6.46 -3.50 -18.95
CA ARG A 157 6.41 -4.97 -18.94
C ARG A 157 5.29 -5.49 -18.05
N LEU A 158 5.15 -4.99 -16.82
CA LEU A 158 4.11 -5.43 -15.88
C LEU A 158 2.71 -5.07 -16.39
N LEU A 159 2.51 -3.87 -16.92
CA LEU A 159 1.24 -3.47 -17.54
C LEU A 159 0.86 -4.41 -18.69
N SER A 160 1.83 -4.78 -19.53
CA SER A 160 1.63 -5.75 -20.61
C SER A 160 1.34 -7.16 -20.08
N GLN A 161 2.15 -7.67 -19.15
CA GLN A 161 2.03 -8.99 -18.53
C GLN A 161 0.64 -9.21 -17.92
N TYR A 162 0.12 -8.22 -17.22
CA TYR A 162 -1.20 -8.27 -16.58
C TYR A 162 -2.33 -7.70 -17.44
N GLN A 163 -2.04 -7.33 -18.69
CA GLN A 163 -3.00 -6.76 -19.64
C GLN A 163 -3.76 -5.55 -19.08
N LEU A 164 -3.09 -4.72 -18.28
CA LEU A 164 -3.68 -3.55 -17.66
C LEU A 164 -3.60 -2.36 -18.62
N GLN A 165 -4.73 -1.67 -18.79
CA GLN A 165 -4.83 -0.43 -19.54
C GLN A 165 -5.38 0.69 -18.64
N PRO A 166 -4.57 1.26 -17.74
CA PRO A 166 -5.01 2.33 -16.86
C PRO A 166 -5.50 3.55 -17.66
N GLY A 167 -6.64 4.13 -17.27
CA GLY A 167 -7.12 5.39 -17.87
C GLY A 167 -6.25 6.60 -17.54
N ALA A 168 -5.48 6.50 -16.46
CA ALA A 168 -4.46 7.45 -16.04
C ALA A 168 -3.33 6.69 -15.30
N PHE A 169 -2.21 7.37 -15.06
CA PHE A 169 -1.02 6.81 -14.40
C PHE A 169 -0.70 7.56 -13.12
N ASP A 170 -1.74 7.99 -12.42
CA ASP A 170 -1.58 8.63 -11.13
C ASP A 170 -1.22 7.57 -10.08
N TYR A 171 -0.44 7.92 -9.08
CA TYR A 171 -0.14 7.02 -7.96
C TYR A 171 0.13 7.79 -6.67
N ILE A 172 -0.07 7.13 -5.52
CA ILE A 172 0.29 7.66 -4.20
C ILE A 172 1.67 7.16 -3.83
N GLY A 173 2.66 8.05 -3.84
CA GLY A 173 4.01 7.76 -3.39
C GLY A 173 4.04 7.22 -1.96
N GLY A 174 4.91 6.24 -1.71
CA GLY A 174 4.98 5.57 -0.41
C GLY A 174 3.91 4.50 -0.20
N THR A 175 2.91 4.34 -1.08
CA THR A 175 1.92 3.24 -0.95
C THR A 175 1.25 3.21 0.43
N ILE A 176 0.91 4.40 0.93
CA ILE A 176 0.15 4.63 2.16
C ILE A 176 -1.14 5.34 1.74
N PHE A 177 -2.23 4.59 1.68
CA PHE A 177 -3.51 5.08 1.16
C PHE A 177 -4.67 4.22 1.64
N LEU A 178 -5.87 4.75 1.48
CA LEU A 178 -7.14 4.05 1.63
C LEU A 178 -7.71 3.74 0.24
N ALA A 179 -8.40 2.62 0.09
CA ALA A 179 -8.98 2.21 -1.17
C ALA A 179 -10.29 1.46 -1.00
N ARG A 180 -11.04 1.33 -2.09
CA ARG A 180 -12.17 0.42 -2.20
C ARG A 180 -11.66 -0.99 -2.51
N ASP A 181 -12.15 -1.99 -1.79
CA ASP A 181 -11.86 -3.39 -2.10
C ASP A 181 -12.23 -3.76 -3.54
N ALA A 182 -13.37 -3.25 -4.03
CA ALA A 182 -13.85 -3.48 -5.39
C ALA A 182 -12.85 -3.04 -6.48
N ALA A 183 -11.93 -2.12 -6.17
CA ALA A 183 -10.89 -1.67 -7.10
C ALA A 183 -9.79 -2.73 -7.33
N PHE A 184 -9.68 -3.72 -6.44
CA PHE A 184 -8.64 -4.73 -6.44
C PHE A 184 -9.17 -6.15 -6.59
N ARG A 185 -10.40 -6.42 -6.12
CA ARG A 185 -10.96 -7.77 -5.99
C ARG A 185 -10.84 -8.59 -7.27
N ASN A 186 -11.26 -8.04 -8.41
CA ASN A 186 -11.22 -8.78 -9.67
C ASN A 186 -9.79 -9.11 -10.10
N PHE A 187 -8.86 -8.18 -9.89
CA PHE A 187 -7.46 -8.38 -10.24
C PHE A 187 -6.83 -9.50 -9.40
N PHE A 188 -6.95 -9.45 -8.08
CA PHE A 188 -6.33 -10.45 -7.20
C PHE A 188 -7.07 -11.78 -7.13
N ARG A 189 -8.34 -11.83 -7.55
CA ARG A 189 -9.05 -13.10 -7.80
C ARG A 189 -8.40 -13.90 -8.94
N ILE A 190 -7.85 -13.21 -9.93
CA ILE A 190 -7.22 -13.84 -11.11
C ILE A 190 -5.72 -14.01 -10.87
N ASN A 191 -5.07 -12.99 -10.31
CA ASN A 191 -3.63 -12.93 -10.09
C ASN A 191 -3.33 -13.06 -8.60
N HIS A 192 -2.97 -14.27 -8.17
CA HIS A 192 -2.78 -14.54 -6.74
C HIS A 192 -1.64 -13.66 -6.15
N PRO A 193 -1.87 -12.91 -5.05
CA PRO A 193 -0.88 -11.99 -4.49
C PRO A 193 0.49 -12.62 -4.17
N LEU A 194 0.52 -13.88 -3.72
CA LEU A 194 1.79 -14.56 -3.44
C LEU A 194 2.61 -14.90 -4.69
N LEU A 195 1.97 -15.17 -5.84
CA LEU A 195 2.70 -15.42 -7.10
C LEU A 195 3.38 -14.12 -7.57
N ILE A 196 2.70 -12.99 -7.41
CA ILE A 196 3.30 -11.67 -7.64
C ILE A 196 4.49 -11.45 -6.71
N ARG A 197 4.35 -11.80 -5.42
CA ARG A 197 5.41 -11.64 -4.43
C ARG A 197 6.67 -12.44 -4.78
N GLU A 198 6.54 -13.56 -5.49
CA GLU A 198 7.69 -14.38 -5.92
C GLU A 198 8.63 -13.64 -6.88
N ASP A 199 8.12 -12.67 -7.64
CA ASP A 199 8.91 -11.89 -8.60
C ASP A 199 9.61 -10.66 -7.97
N LEU A 200 9.38 -10.41 -6.67
CA LEU A 200 9.99 -9.26 -5.97
C LEU A 200 11.40 -9.58 -5.49
N GLU A 201 12.21 -8.53 -5.34
CA GLU A 201 13.58 -8.65 -4.87
C GLU A 201 13.68 -9.13 -3.41
N GLU A 202 14.72 -9.88 -3.09
CA GLU A 202 15.05 -10.27 -1.72
C GLU A 202 15.86 -9.19 -1.01
N GLY A 203 15.51 -8.90 0.25
CA GLY A 203 16.23 -7.97 1.10
C GLY A 203 16.04 -6.49 0.74
N ASN A 204 17.03 -5.69 1.14
CA ASN A 204 17.01 -4.24 0.97
C ASN A 204 17.63 -3.78 -0.36
N VAL A 205 16.97 -4.06 -1.49
CA VAL A 205 17.46 -3.66 -2.82
C VAL A 205 17.14 -2.19 -3.13
N LEU A 206 18.18 -1.40 -3.41
CA LEU A 206 18.10 -0.04 -3.92
C LEU A 206 18.87 0.01 -5.24
N ASP A 207 18.24 -0.40 -6.33
CA ASP A 207 18.80 -0.20 -7.67
C ASP A 207 18.30 1.15 -8.20
N LEU A 208 19.19 2.14 -8.17
CA LEU A 208 18.92 3.50 -8.65
C LEU A 208 19.18 3.66 -10.15
N GLU A 209 19.74 2.66 -10.82
CA GLU A 209 20.08 2.72 -12.25
C GLU A 209 19.03 2.00 -13.10
N ASN A 210 18.69 0.76 -12.73
CA ASN A 210 17.78 -0.09 -13.51
C ASN A 210 16.36 -0.16 -12.94
N GLY A 211 16.14 0.40 -11.75
CA GLY A 211 14.87 0.27 -11.03
C GLY A 211 14.66 -1.11 -10.42
N THR A 212 13.52 -1.32 -9.76
CA THR A 212 13.19 -2.59 -9.09
C THR A 212 11.73 -2.96 -9.31
N ASN A 213 11.42 -4.27 -9.26
CA ASN A 213 10.04 -4.75 -9.27
C ASN A 213 9.30 -4.25 -8.03
N THR A 214 9.97 -4.19 -6.87
CA THR A 214 9.38 -3.65 -5.64
C THR A 214 8.84 -2.23 -5.84
N HIS A 215 9.65 -1.28 -6.32
CA HIS A 215 9.19 0.10 -6.55
C HIS A 215 8.19 0.20 -7.70
N SER A 216 8.30 -0.66 -8.71
CA SER A 216 7.32 -0.75 -9.79
C SER A 216 5.94 -1.18 -9.25
N TRP A 217 5.91 -2.16 -8.34
CA TRP A 217 4.67 -2.64 -7.73
C TRP A 217 4.00 -1.63 -6.80
N GLU A 218 4.75 -0.71 -6.18
CA GLU A 218 4.16 0.45 -5.50
C GLU A 218 3.24 1.24 -6.43
N ARG A 219 3.64 1.43 -7.70
CA ARG A 219 2.81 2.09 -8.72
C ARG A 219 1.69 1.17 -9.20
N MET A 220 1.98 -0.12 -9.39
CA MET A 220 0.97 -1.09 -9.85
C MET A 220 -0.25 -1.15 -8.92
N LEU A 221 -0.07 -1.02 -7.60
CA LEU A 221 -1.20 -0.94 -6.66
C LEU A 221 -2.11 0.27 -6.89
N CYS A 222 -1.64 1.31 -7.58
CA CYS A 222 -2.45 2.45 -8.01
C CYS A 222 -2.97 2.29 -9.45
N PHE A 223 -2.23 1.58 -10.31
CA PHE A 223 -2.60 1.36 -11.71
C PHE A 223 -3.68 0.28 -11.87
N ILE A 224 -3.72 -0.72 -10.99
CA ILE A 224 -4.78 -1.75 -10.95
C ILE A 224 -6.18 -1.10 -10.79
N PRO A 225 -6.43 -0.25 -9.78
CA PRO A 225 -7.68 0.51 -9.67
C PRO A 225 -8.02 1.32 -10.93
N GLN A 226 -7.04 1.98 -11.53
CA GLN A 226 -7.26 2.81 -12.72
C GLN A 226 -7.59 2.00 -13.97
N ALA A 227 -7.02 0.80 -14.11
CA ALA A 227 -7.39 -0.15 -15.16
C ALA A 227 -8.80 -0.72 -14.93
N ALA A 228 -9.26 -0.80 -13.67
CA ALA A 228 -10.63 -1.13 -13.31
C ALA A 228 -11.61 0.05 -13.45
N GLY A 229 -11.16 1.21 -13.97
CA GLY A 229 -12.00 2.38 -14.24
C GLY A 229 -12.12 3.37 -13.07
N PHE A 230 -11.40 3.16 -11.98
CA PHE A 230 -11.40 4.07 -10.83
C PHE A 230 -10.40 5.22 -10.99
N LYS A 231 -10.64 6.30 -10.25
CA LYS A 231 -9.72 7.44 -10.09
C LYS A 231 -9.00 7.37 -8.75
N ILE A 232 -7.88 8.07 -8.68
CA ILE A 232 -7.13 8.34 -7.44
C ILE A 232 -7.40 9.78 -7.02
N ALA A 233 -7.58 10.01 -5.72
CA ALA A 233 -7.80 11.33 -5.17
C ALA A 233 -6.81 11.67 -4.05
N GLY A 234 -6.31 12.91 -4.08
CA GLY A 234 -5.58 13.50 -2.96
C GLY A 234 -6.53 14.01 -1.86
N VAL A 235 -6.12 13.85 -0.61
CA VAL A 235 -6.73 14.35 0.65
C VAL A 235 -5.85 15.42 1.30
#